data_AF-A0A971LZ18-F1
#
_entry.id   AF-A0A971LZ18-F1
#
_cell.length_a   1.000
_cell.length_b   1.000
_cell.length_c   1.000
_cell.angle_alpha   90.00
_cell.angle_beta   90.00
_cell.angle_gamma   90.00
#
_symmetry.space_group_name_H-M   'P 1'
#
loop_
_entity.id
_entity.type
_entity.pdbx_description
1 polymer ?
#
loop_
_entity_poly.entity_id
_entity_poly.type
_entity_poly.pdbx_seq_one_letter_code
_entity_poly.pdbx_strand_id
1 'polypeptide(L)'
;MSDTLGTISFARLLDICLEDYYTKGKIFEIDEKDFYKGKNDNLGINLFNEYLRTPIGPAAGPHTQLSQGIVSAYLTGARFFELKTVQVIDGKQMQEMIPKPCIDVSNIGFNVEWSTELTVEEAKREYIRSSVLLQVLAKELGLSEIKDFIFNISVGYDLKGITSEKISSFIDDLKEAKDHETFRECIDELTRNLARFKKFKSEDIEKISSNITNSVTVSTMHGVKPEEIWDIGAHLIRNKKLHTFIKLNPTLLGFENVRKILDDLGYTHITIRREDFANDLQFDDAVQIVKDLIRLGKENGVTVGIKLTNTLPVVNSGRVLQGESMYLSGKPLYPIALGVVEKFARALGADIPISFSGGIDKNNILKLLKTGIAPVTFSTILLKPRGYINMKGIIDKIKDENFSLDKLNLQVIQELAEASKTDPNYKNKGERGVEKEDTLPTYDCFKVNCGLCVDVCPTRANMRLYDDRFEAPYQIVHIESRCYECGNCHTFCTRGGFPYLKKVTVFANKDEFNNSKNPGILKLSNKKFRLRDESGKEYLYNNLVNKTDVEQRSIEKILETLLKEYPYLLENNNNS
;
A
#
# COMPACT_ATOMS: atom_id res chain seq x y z
N MET A 1 13.38 1.05 -18.40
CA MET A 1 13.67 1.47 -17.02
C MET A 1 14.12 0.23 -16.29
N SER A 2 14.53 0.31 -15.02
CA SER A 2 14.99 -0.92 -14.36
C SER A 2 13.83 -1.87 -14.05
N ASP A 3 12.58 -1.39 -14.07
CA ASP A 3 11.34 -2.10 -13.73
C ASP A 3 11.40 -2.77 -12.33
N THR A 4 12.41 -2.43 -11.54
CA THR A 4 12.77 -3.09 -10.28
C THR A 4 12.45 -2.19 -9.10
N LEU A 5 11.57 -2.66 -8.22
CA LEU A 5 11.32 -2.00 -6.95
C LEU A 5 12.56 -2.14 -6.04
N GLY A 6 13.17 -1.02 -5.67
CA GLY A 6 14.34 -0.97 -4.81
C GLY A 6 14.01 -0.62 -3.36
N THR A 7 14.86 -1.07 -2.44
CA THR A 7 14.82 -0.70 -1.02
C THR A 7 15.91 0.34 -0.70
N ILE A 8 15.78 1.01 0.44
CA ILE A 8 16.80 1.92 0.97
C ILE A 8 17.15 1.55 2.41
N SER A 9 18.36 1.89 2.85
CA SER A 9 18.79 1.59 4.22
C SER A 9 17.96 2.38 5.25
N PHE A 10 17.96 1.89 6.50
CA PHE A 10 17.28 2.59 7.59
C PHE A 10 17.84 3.99 7.84
N ALA A 11 19.17 4.15 7.76
CA ALA A 11 19.82 5.46 7.85
C ALA A 11 19.26 6.45 6.82
N ARG A 12 19.09 6.01 5.57
CA ARG A 12 18.52 6.85 4.50
C ARG A 12 17.04 7.15 4.72
N LEU A 13 16.25 6.18 5.20
CA LEU A 13 14.85 6.44 5.59
C LEU A 13 14.78 7.50 6.69
N LEU A 14 15.61 7.36 7.72
CA LEU A 14 15.67 8.28 8.85
C LEU A 14 16.08 9.68 8.40
N ASP A 15 17.14 9.78 7.59
CA ASP A 15 17.59 11.03 6.99
C ASP A 15 16.48 11.74 6.24
N ILE A 16 15.82 11.04 5.30
CA ILE A 16 14.76 11.64 4.50
C ILE A 16 13.61 12.11 5.39
N CYS A 17 13.17 11.29 6.36
CA CYS A 17 12.06 11.66 7.23
C CYS A 17 12.38 12.88 8.11
N LEU A 18 13.57 12.93 8.72
CA LEU A 18 13.96 14.04 9.59
C LEU A 18 14.24 15.31 8.79
N GLU A 19 14.94 15.23 7.66
CA GLU A 19 15.24 16.38 6.81
C GLU A 19 13.97 16.94 6.17
N ASP A 20 13.09 16.08 5.61
CA ASP A 20 11.78 16.50 5.09
C ASP A 20 11.00 17.24 6.18
N TYR A 21 10.92 16.67 7.39
CA TYR A 21 10.10 17.23 8.46
C TYR A 21 10.64 18.55 8.97
N TYR A 22 11.92 18.61 9.36
CA TYR A 22 12.47 19.80 10.00
C TYR A 22 12.73 20.95 9.03
N THR A 23 12.97 20.67 7.75
CA THR A 23 13.28 21.72 6.77
C THR A 23 12.07 22.10 5.92
N LYS A 24 11.11 21.19 5.71
CA LYS A 24 9.97 21.40 4.80
C LYS A 24 8.60 21.25 5.45
N GLY A 25 8.49 20.74 6.69
CA GLY A 25 7.20 20.53 7.35
C GLY A 25 6.33 19.47 6.67
N LYS A 26 6.96 18.47 6.05
CA LYS A 26 6.31 17.32 5.40
C LYS A 26 7.14 16.06 5.61
N ILE A 27 6.62 14.88 5.27
CA ILE A 27 7.40 13.64 5.13
C ILE A 27 6.86 12.90 3.93
N PHE A 28 7.74 12.51 2.99
CA PHE A 28 7.36 11.85 1.74
C PHE A 28 6.16 12.52 1.06
N GLU A 29 6.19 13.85 0.89
CA GLU A 29 5.12 14.64 0.25
C GLU A 29 3.75 14.63 1.00
N ILE A 30 3.70 14.22 2.28
CA ILE A 30 2.56 14.43 3.17
C ILE A 30 2.87 15.64 4.06
N ASP A 31 2.12 16.73 3.91
CA ASP A 31 2.28 17.94 4.73
C ASP A 31 1.89 17.69 6.19
N GLU A 32 2.55 18.36 7.14
CA GLU A 32 2.26 18.21 8.59
C GLU A 32 0.78 18.50 8.93
N LYS A 33 0.14 19.44 8.21
CA LYS A 33 -1.30 19.74 8.38
C LYS A 33 -2.21 18.53 8.13
N ASP A 34 -1.72 17.54 7.38
CA ASP A 34 -2.43 16.31 7.06
C ASP A 34 -2.04 15.13 7.94
N PHE A 35 -1.13 15.35 8.90
CA PHE A 35 -0.84 14.35 9.93
C PHE A 35 -2.04 14.17 10.86
N TYR A 36 -2.40 12.91 11.11
CA TYR A 36 -3.42 12.56 12.08
C TYR A 36 -2.84 12.57 13.49
N LYS A 37 -3.15 13.64 14.24
CA LYS A 37 -2.75 13.84 15.64
C LYS A 37 -3.87 13.49 16.64
N GLY A 38 -4.85 12.68 16.22
CA GLY A 38 -6.06 12.44 17.02
C GLY A 38 -5.75 11.74 18.35
N LYS A 39 -6.16 12.37 19.44
CA LYS A 39 -5.97 11.92 20.83
C LYS A 39 -7.16 11.15 21.40
N ASN A 40 -8.20 10.91 20.58
CA ASN A 40 -9.42 10.26 21.03
C ASN A 40 -9.34 8.75 20.79
N ASP A 41 -9.47 7.99 21.87
CA ASP A 41 -9.38 6.54 21.88
C ASP A 41 -10.73 5.85 21.70
N ASN A 42 -11.79 6.60 21.36
CA ASN A 42 -13.13 6.06 21.06
C ASN A 42 -13.15 4.99 19.95
N LEU A 43 -12.16 5.03 19.05
CA LEU A 43 -11.97 4.05 17.98
C LEU A 43 -11.07 2.87 18.39
N GLY A 44 -10.43 2.96 19.56
CA GLY A 44 -9.41 2.02 20.00
C GLY A 44 -10.00 0.64 20.26
N ILE A 45 -9.32 -0.40 19.76
CA ILE A 45 -9.67 -1.80 20.04
C ILE A 45 -8.43 -2.59 20.48
N ASN A 46 -8.65 -3.68 21.21
CA ASN A 46 -7.62 -4.69 21.43
C ASN A 46 -7.83 -5.81 20.41
N LEU A 47 -6.94 -5.88 19.42
CA LEU A 47 -6.96 -6.90 18.38
C LEU A 47 -5.70 -7.74 18.52
N PHE A 48 -5.85 -9.08 18.55
CA PHE A 48 -4.71 -9.99 18.63
C PHE A 48 -3.79 -9.73 19.83
N ASN A 49 -4.39 -9.38 20.98
CA ASN A 49 -3.67 -9.00 22.20
C ASN A 49 -2.75 -7.77 22.05
N GLU A 50 -2.96 -6.97 21.01
CA GLU A 50 -2.27 -5.70 20.79
C GLU A 50 -3.28 -4.54 20.72
N TYR A 51 -2.86 -3.36 21.20
CA TYR A 51 -3.68 -2.16 21.13
C TYR A 51 -3.62 -1.54 19.72
N LEU A 52 -4.79 -1.24 19.19
CA LEU A 52 -4.98 -0.65 17.87
C LEU A 52 -5.81 0.61 17.99
N ARG A 53 -5.21 1.80 17.84
CA ARG A 53 -5.90 3.08 18.09
C ARG A 53 -7.03 3.38 17.10
N THR A 54 -6.86 3.00 15.84
CA THR A 54 -7.92 3.10 14.83
C THR A 54 -8.06 1.76 14.10
N PRO A 55 -9.27 1.24 13.88
CA PRO A 55 -9.46 -0.10 13.31
C PRO A 55 -9.33 -0.09 11.78
N ILE A 56 -8.47 0.79 11.24
CA ILE A 56 -8.41 1.07 9.81
C ILE A 56 -6.97 1.18 9.30
N GLY A 57 -6.77 0.90 8.01
CA GLY A 57 -5.50 1.18 7.34
C GLY A 57 -5.40 0.54 5.95
N PRO A 58 -4.19 0.41 5.37
CA PRO A 58 -4.05 -0.13 4.02
C PRO A 58 -4.27 -1.66 3.98
N ALA A 59 -4.84 -2.14 2.88
CA ALA A 59 -4.95 -3.57 2.56
C ALA A 59 -3.63 -4.10 1.96
N ALA A 60 -3.42 -5.42 1.95
CA ALA A 60 -2.31 -6.04 1.23
C ALA A 60 -2.36 -5.58 -0.24
N GLY A 61 -1.37 -4.78 -0.64
CA GLY A 61 -1.42 -4.09 -1.91
C GLY A 61 -0.26 -3.11 -2.09
N PRO A 62 -0.37 -2.21 -3.07
CA PRO A 62 0.76 -1.40 -3.51
C PRO A 62 1.28 -0.43 -2.44
N HIS A 63 0.42 0.02 -1.51
CA HIS A 63 0.79 0.97 -0.45
C HIS A 63 1.65 0.37 0.67
N THR A 64 1.74 -0.96 0.75
CA THR A 64 2.41 -1.69 1.83
C THR A 64 3.60 -2.52 1.34
N GLN A 65 4.17 -2.18 0.17
CA GLN A 65 5.39 -2.83 -0.33
C GLN A 65 6.66 -2.19 0.24
N LEU A 66 6.64 -0.87 0.42
CA LEU A 66 7.80 -0.08 0.84
C LEU A 66 7.48 0.75 2.09
N SER A 67 8.51 1.01 2.89
CA SER A 67 8.45 1.82 4.11
C SER A 67 7.85 3.20 3.87
N GLN A 68 8.16 3.84 2.75
CA GLN A 68 7.65 5.17 2.39
C GLN A 68 6.12 5.18 2.32
N GLY A 69 5.52 4.11 1.76
CA GLY A 69 4.07 3.96 1.68
C GLY A 69 3.44 3.68 3.04
N ILE A 70 4.08 2.84 3.85
CA ILE A 70 3.64 2.51 5.21
C ILE A 70 3.69 3.75 6.12
N VAL A 71 4.79 4.51 6.10
CA VAL A 71 4.92 5.79 6.81
C VAL A 71 3.85 6.79 6.36
N SER A 72 3.65 6.95 5.04
CA SER A 72 2.62 7.87 4.52
C SER A 72 1.20 7.52 5.00
N ALA A 73 0.87 6.22 5.07
CA ALA A 73 -0.39 5.74 5.63
C ALA A 73 -0.47 5.99 7.15
N TYR A 74 0.59 5.73 7.91
CA TYR A 74 0.60 5.98 9.37
C TYR A 74 0.40 7.45 9.70
N LEU A 75 1.12 8.34 9.01
CA LEU A 75 1.01 9.78 9.15
C LEU A 75 -0.42 10.26 8.90
N THR A 76 -1.13 9.65 7.96
CA THR A 76 -2.52 10.03 7.61
C THR A 76 -3.59 9.28 8.42
N GLY A 77 -3.18 8.49 9.43
CA GLY A 77 -4.06 7.93 10.46
C GLY A 77 -4.36 6.44 10.36
N ALA A 78 -3.70 5.70 9.46
CA ALA A 78 -3.74 4.24 9.47
C ALA A 78 -3.07 3.68 10.73
N ARG A 79 -3.66 2.63 11.30
CA ARG A 79 -3.07 1.85 12.40
C ARG A 79 -3.12 0.34 12.18
N PHE A 80 -3.96 -0.16 11.29
CA PHE A 80 -3.94 -1.56 10.89
C PHE A 80 -3.31 -1.71 9.50
N PHE A 81 -2.15 -2.34 9.41
CA PHE A 81 -1.44 -2.53 8.15
C PHE A 81 -1.48 -3.98 7.75
N GLU A 82 -2.24 -4.30 6.71
CA GLU A 82 -2.10 -5.59 6.06
C GLU A 82 -0.97 -5.51 5.02
N LEU A 83 0.14 -6.18 5.32
CA LEU A 83 1.37 -6.07 4.54
C LEU A 83 1.26 -6.86 3.22
N LYS A 84 2.02 -6.44 2.19
CA LYS A 84 1.94 -7.05 0.86
C LYS A 84 2.31 -8.53 0.94
N THR A 85 1.52 -9.38 0.28
CA THR A 85 1.66 -10.83 0.31
C THR A 85 3.02 -11.30 -0.21
N VAL A 86 3.70 -12.13 0.58
CA VAL A 86 4.94 -12.83 0.19
C VAL A 86 4.65 -14.27 -0.23
N GLN A 87 5.47 -14.79 -1.15
CA GLN A 87 5.42 -16.17 -1.62
C GLN A 87 6.81 -16.62 -2.10
N VAL A 88 6.93 -17.86 -2.55
CA VAL A 88 8.22 -18.42 -3.01
C VAL A 88 8.77 -17.69 -4.24
N ILE A 89 7.90 -17.36 -5.20
CA ILE A 89 8.22 -16.56 -6.39
C ILE A 89 8.26 -15.08 -5.98
N ASP A 90 9.42 -14.44 -6.09
CA ASP A 90 9.64 -13.08 -5.61
C ASP A 90 10.70 -12.35 -6.45
N GLY A 91 10.97 -11.09 -6.10
CA GLY A 91 12.02 -10.28 -6.73
C GLY A 91 11.91 -10.22 -8.26
N LYS A 92 13.05 -10.38 -8.95
CA LYS A 92 13.11 -10.30 -10.41
C LYS A 92 12.19 -11.30 -11.12
N GLN A 93 12.07 -12.52 -10.60
CA GLN A 93 11.17 -13.52 -11.19
C GLN A 93 9.72 -13.05 -11.15
N MET A 94 9.29 -12.46 -10.02
CA MET A 94 7.96 -11.88 -9.89
C MET A 94 7.76 -10.67 -10.81
N GLN A 95 8.76 -9.78 -10.89
CA GLN A 95 8.73 -8.58 -11.73
C GLN A 95 8.56 -8.93 -13.21
N GLU A 96 9.27 -9.95 -13.70
CA GLU A 96 9.17 -10.41 -15.10
C GLU A 96 7.78 -11.03 -15.43
N MET A 97 7.07 -11.54 -14.42
CA MET A 97 5.74 -12.14 -14.61
C MET A 97 4.59 -11.14 -14.55
N ILE A 98 4.79 -9.94 -14.00
CA ILE A 98 3.75 -8.91 -13.88
C ILE A 98 3.83 -7.96 -15.07
N PRO A 99 2.84 -7.97 -15.97
CA PRO A 99 2.84 -7.02 -17.08
C PRO A 99 2.62 -5.59 -16.59
N LYS A 100 3.32 -4.63 -17.20
CA LYS A 100 3.30 -3.20 -16.85
C LYS A 100 2.66 -2.35 -17.96
N PRO A 101 1.85 -1.34 -17.63
CA PRO A 101 1.33 -1.01 -16.31
C PRO A 101 0.40 -2.09 -15.76
N CYS A 102 0.38 -2.27 -14.44
CA CYS A 102 -0.37 -3.33 -13.77
C CYS A 102 -1.62 -2.85 -12.99
N ILE A 103 -1.88 -1.53 -12.93
CA ILE A 103 -2.98 -0.91 -12.19
C ILE A 103 -3.67 0.18 -13.04
N ASP A 104 -4.99 0.15 -13.11
CA ASP A 104 -5.83 1.28 -13.52
C ASP A 104 -6.93 1.53 -12.48
N VAL A 105 -7.13 2.78 -12.03
CA VAL A 105 -8.20 3.12 -11.08
C VAL A 105 -9.06 4.33 -11.51
N SER A 106 -9.23 4.48 -12.82
CA SER A 106 -9.90 5.62 -13.46
C SER A 106 -11.31 5.87 -12.89
N ASN A 107 -12.15 4.85 -12.84
CA ASN A 107 -13.45 4.85 -12.16
C ASN A 107 -13.49 3.79 -11.06
N ILE A 108 -13.48 2.52 -11.44
CA ILE A 108 -13.26 1.37 -10.55
C ILE A 108 -11.79 0.94 -10.64
N GLY A 109 -11.33 0.07 -9.75
CA GLY A 109 -9.96 -0.41 -9.80
C GLY A 109 -9.86 -1.69 -10.60
N PHE A 110 -8.83 -1.78 -11.44
CA PHE A 110 -8.38 -2.99 -12.10
C PHE A 110 -6.90 -3.20 -11.81
N ASN A 111 -6.53 -4.45 -11.57
CA ASN A 111 -5.12 -4.84 -11.49
C ASN A 111 -4.85 -6.18 -12.14
N VAL A 112 -3.59 -6.40 -12.50
CA VAL A 112 -3.04 -7.70 -12.92
C VAL A 112 -1.81 -8.10 -12.08
N GLU A 113 -1.42 -7.27 -11.10
CA GLU A 113 -0.43 -7.62 -10.08
C GLU A 113 -1.02 -8.49 -8.96
N TRP A 114 -0.13 -9.17 -8.23
CA TRP A 114 -0.45 -10.16 -7.18
C TRP A 114 0.44 -9.98 -5.94
N SER A 115 1.57 -10.70 -5.83
CA SER A 115 2.52 -10.64 -4.70
C SER A 115 3.44 -9.43 -4.71
N THR A 116 4.21 -9.26 -3.62
CA THR A 116 5.30 -8.29 -3.57
C THR A 116 6.31 -8.51 -4.70
N GLU A 117 6.79 -7.41 -5.28
CA GLU A 117 7.85 -7.41 -6.29
C GLU A 117 9.25 -7.32 -5.67
N LEU A 118 9.34 -7.19 -4.35
CA LEU A 118 10.57 -7.37 -3.60
C LEU A 118 10.89 -8.85 -3.45
N THR A 119 12.14 -9.18 -3.16
CA THR A 119 12.45 -10.48 -2.56
C THR A 119 11.81 -10.60 -1.16
N VAL A 120 11.58 -11.82 -0.69
CA VAL A 120 11.05 -12.08 0.66
C VAL A 120 11.96 -11.48 1.73
N GLU A 121 13.28 -11.54 1.53
CA GLU A 121 14.26 -10.93 2.43
C GLU A 121 14.14 -9.40 2.43
N GLU A 122 14.06 -8.76 1.27
CA GLU A 122 13.84 -7.31 1.18
C GLU A 122 12.52 -6.89 1.83
N ALA A 123 11.43 -7.62 1.60
CA ALA A 123 10.14 -7.36 2.23
C ALA A 123 10.23 -7.48 3.76
N LYS A 124 10.89 -8.52 4.28
CA LYS A 124 11.16 -8.68 5.73
C LYS A 124 11.89 -7.46 6.29
N ARG A 125 12.99 -7.05 5.63
CA ARG A 125 13.79 -5.89 6.05
C ARG A 125 12.98 -4.58 6.02
N GLU A 126 12.16 -4.36 4.99
CA GLU A 126 11.26 -3.21 4.90
C GLU A 126 10.25 -3.18 6.05
N TYR A 127 9.68 -4.33 6.42
CA TYR A 127 8.70 -4.40 7.51
C TYR A 127 9.32 -4.20 8.89
N ILE A 128 10.53 -4.72 9.13
CA ILE A 128 11.30 -4.43 10.36
C ILE A 128 11.61 -2.92 10.44
N ARG A 129 12.18 -2.35 9.37
CA ARG A 129 12.52 -0.92 9.28
C ARG A 129 11.29 -0.04 9.50
N SER A 130 10.17 -0.38 8.86
CA SER A 130 8.91 0.33 9.00
C SER A 130 8.41 0.30 10.45
N SER A 131 8.37 -0.86 11.09
CA SER A 131 7.88 -0.99 12.47
C SER A 131 8.70 -0.15 13.45
N VAL A 132 10.03 -0.16 13.32
CA VAL A 132 10.92 0.66 14.14
C VAL A 132 10.68 2.14 13.85
N LEU A 133 10.67 2.53 12.57
CA LEU A 133 10.50 3.93 12.16
C LEU A 133 9.15 4.52 12.59
N LEU A 134 8.06 3.74 12.52
CA LEU A 134 6.75 4.18 12.98
C LEU A 134 6.74 4.50 14.47
N GLN A 135 7.36 3.66 15.32
CA GLN A 135 7.47 3.90 16.76
C GLN A 135 8.29 5.16 17.08
N VAL A 136 9.38 5.39 16.32
CA VAL A 136 10.22 6.59 16.44
C VAL A 136 9.45 7.85 16.01
N LEU A 137 8.81 7.82 14.84
CA LEU A 137 8.04 8.96 14.33
C LEU A 137 6.80 9.24 15.18
N ALA A 138 6.18 8.22 15.77
CA ALA A 138 5.06 8.39 16.69
C ALA A 138 5.44 9.33 17.85
N LYS A 139 6.61 9.12 18.44
CA LYS A 139 7.16 9.95 19.52
C LYS A 139 7.64 11.30 19.02
N GLU A 140 8.50 11.31 17.99
CA GLU A 140 9.13 12.54 17.50
C GLU A 140 8.10 13.57 17.03
N LEU A 141 7.08 13.10 16.32
CA LEU A 141 6.01 13.95 15.79
C LEU A 141 4.88 14.19 16.83
N GLY A 142 4.89 13.48 17.96
CA GLY A 142 3.84 13.55 18.98
C GLY A 142 2.49 13.00 18.52
N LEU A 143 2.50 11.90 17.75
CA LEU A 143 1.32 11.19 17.27
C LEU A 143 0.85 10.13 18.26
N SER A 144 1.76 9.48 18.99
CA SER A 144 1.44 8.47 20.01
C SER A 144 2.60 8.28 20.99
N GLU A 145 2.26 7.99 22.25
CA GLU A 145 3.22 7.65 23.31
C GLU A 145 3.48 6.13 23.44
N ILE A 146 2.72 5.32 22.70
CA ILE A 146 2.80 3.86 22.70
C ILE A 146 2.79 3.32 21.27
N LYS A 147 3.20 2.07 21.06
CA LYS A 147 2.91 1.35 19.81
C LYS A 147 1.39 1.21 19.69
N ASP A 148 0.80 1.90 18.73
CA ASP A 148 -0.66 2.03 18.58
C ASP A 148 -1.18 1.47 17.26
N PHE A 149 -0.35 0.67 16.59
CA PHE A 149 -0.59 0.06 15.29
C PHE A 149 -0.27 -1.45 15.33
N ILE A 150 -0.91 -2.19 14.42
CA ILE A 150 -0.69 -3.63 14.21
C ILE A 150 -0.26 -3.85 12.77
N PHE A 151 0.80 -4.62 12.59
CA PHE A 151 1.16 -5.22 11.30
C PHE A 151 0.56 -6.63 11.24
N ASN A 152 -0.15 -6.91 10.17
CA ASN A 152 -0.74 -8.19 9.86
C ASN A 152 -0.08 -8.66 8.56
N ILE A 153 0.80 -9.65 8.64
CA ILE A 153 1.55 -10.13 7.48
C ILE A 153 0.60 -10.87 6.53
N SER A 154 0.93 -10.93 5.25
CA SER A 154 0.22 -11.82 4.33
C SER A 154 1.18 -12.80 3.69
N VAL A 155 0.81 -14.09 3.75
CA VAL A 155 1.51 -15.21 3.11
C VAL A 155 0.47 -16.00 2.34
N GLY A 156 0.88 -16.79 1.35
CA GLY A 156 -0.12 -17.42 0.50
C GLY A 156 0.36 -18.51 -0.44
N TYR A 157 -0.54 -18.80 -1.38
CA TYR A 157 -0.40 -19.71 -2.52
C TYR A 157 -0.59 -21.19 -2.19
N ASP A 158 0.39 -21.83 -1.56
CA ASP A 158 0.34 -23.27 -1.25
C ASP A 158 1.01 -23.62 0.08
N LEU A 159 0.68 -24.79 0.63
CA LEU A 159 1.26 -25.26 1.90
C LEU A 159 2.77 -25.48 1.78
N LYS A 160 3.23 -26.00 0.64
CA LYS A 160 4.63 -26.29 0.38
C LYS A 160 5.49 -25.02 0.45
N GLY A 161 5.00 -23.92 -0.10
CA GLY A 161 5.66 -22.64 -0.08
C GLY A 161 5.64 -22.03 1.30
N ILE A 162 4.51 -22.07 2.01
CA ILE A 162 4.39 -21.53 3.36
C ILE A 162 5.29 -22.28 4.37
N THR A 163 5.45 -23.59 4.19
CA THR A 163 6.32 -24.43 5.04
C THR A 163 7.80 -24.41 4.61
N SER A 164 8.12 -23.78 3.48
CA SER A 164 9.51 -23.63 3.04
C SER A 164 10.33 -22.77 4.02
N GLU A 165 11.64 -23.01 4.10
CA GLU A 165 12.55 -22.23 4.93
C GLU A 165 12.45 -20.72 4.65
N LYS A 166 12.29 -20.35 3.39
CA LYS A 166 12.18 -18.95 2.93
C LYS A 166 10.98 -18.22 3.55
N ILE A 167 9.79 -18.82 3.52
CA ILE A 167 8.57 -18.20 4.08
C ILE A 167 8.47 -18.43 5.58
N SER A 168 8.92 -19.59 6.07
CA SER A 168 8.97 -19.90 7.49
C SER A 168 9.84 -18.92 8.25
N SER A 169 11.05 -18.63 7.77
CA SER A 169 11.96 -17.64 8.38
C SER A 169 11.39 -16.23 8.32
N PHE A 170 10.77 -15.83 7.21
CA PHE A 170 10.03 -14.56 7.13
C PHE A 170 8.99 -14.41 8.24
N ILE A 171 8.21 -15.46 8.51
CA ILE A 171 7.21 -15.45 9.58
C ILE A 171 7.89 -15.37 10.95
N ASP A 172 8.88 -16.23 11.20
CA ASP A 172 9.50 -16.36 12.52
C ASP A 172 10.28 -15.10 12.92
N ASP A 173 11.03 -14.51 11.97
CA ASP A 173 11.81 -13.28 12.20
C ASP A 173 10.91 -12.06 12.44
N LEU A 174 9.71 -11.99 11.83
CA LEU A 174 8.77 -10.91 12.09
C LEU A 174 7.97 -11.11 13.37
N LYS A 175 7.86 -12.34 13.89
CA LYS A 175 7.28 -12.54 15.22
C LYS A 175 8.13 -11.95 16.32
N GLU A 176 9.45 -12.02 16.18
CA GLU A 176 10.43 -11.49 17.13
C GLU A 176 11.72 -11.13 16.38
N ALA A 177 11.92 -9.85 16.11
CA ALA A 177 13.00 -9.37 15.26
C ALA A 177 14.29 -9.01 16.03
N LYS A 178 14.32 -9.10 17.36
CA LYS A 178 15.43 -8.57 18.19
C LYS A 178 16.82 -9.07 17.78
N ASP A 179 16.90 -10.31 17.33
CA ASP A 179 18.15 -10.98 16.95
C ASP A 179 18.48 -10.82 15.45
N HIS A 180 17.53 -10.29 14.67
CA HIS A 180 17.69 -10.04 13.24
C HIS A 180 18.62 -8.84 13.01
N GLU A 181 19.52 -8.96 12.03
CA GLU A 181 20.53 -7.94 11.72
C GLU A 181 19.90 -6.56 11.49
N THR A 182 18.81 -6.50 10.73
CA THR A 182 18.12 -5.24 10.40
C THR A 182 17.56 -4.55 11.62
N PHE A 183 17.06 -5.29 12.63
CA PHE A 183 16.57 -4.64 13.85
C PHE A 183 17.74 -4.00 14.61
N ARG A 184 18.84 -4.73 14.79
CA ARG A 184 20.07 -4.20 15.42
C ARG A 184 20.61 -2.98 14.68
N GLU A 185 20.68 -3.03 13.35
CA GLU A 185 21.06 -1.89 12.51
C GLU A 185 20.17 -0.66 12.76
N CYS A 186 18.84 -0.86 12.88
CA CYS A 186 17.94 0.24 13.17
C CYS A 186 18.23 0.86 14.54
N ILE A 187 18.42 0.03 15.58
CA ILE A 187 18.72 0.49 16.94
C ILE A 187 20.08 1.22 17.00
N ASP A 188 21.10 0.70 16.33
CA ASP A 188 22.43 1.32 16.25
C ASP A 188 22.36 2.68 15.55
N GLU A 189 21.60 2.77 14.45
CA GLU A 189 21.42 4.02 13.72
C GLU A 189 20.67 5.06 14.55
N LEU A 190 19.61 4.66 15.26
CA LEU A 190 18.89 5.56 16.17
C LEU A 190 19.83 6.07 17.27
N THR A 191 20.61 5.18 17.88
CA THR A 191 21.57 5.53 18.94
C THR A 191 22.61 6.54 18.46
N ARG A 192 23.20 6.32 17.28
CA ARG A 192 24.17 7.25 16.67
C ARG A 192 23.57 8.62 16.33
N ASN A 193 22.27 8.67 16.01
CA ASN A 193 21.59 9.87 15.56
C ASN A 193 20.70 10.54 16.64
N LEU A 194 20.78 10.10 17.90
CA LEU A 194 19.93 10.59 19.00
C LEU A 194 19.86 12.12 19.10
N ALA A 195 20.98 12.81 18.85
CA ALA A 195 21.07 14.27 18.93
C ALA A 195 20.21 15.02 17.87
N ARG A 196 19.75 14.34 16.82
CA ARG A 196 18.92 14.94 15.75
C ARG A 196 17.44 15.00 16.12
N PHE A 197 17.00 14.23 17.12
CA PHE A 197 15.61 14.18 17.55
C PHE A 197 15.28 15.28 18.55
N LYS A 198 14.11 15.92 18.42
CA LYS A 198 13.65 16.93 19.38
C LYS A 198 12.91 16.28 20.54
N LYS A 199 12.09 15.26 20.30
CA LYS A 199 11.26 14.59 21.32
C LYS A 199 11.64 13.15 21.61
N PHE A 200 12.05 12.37 20.61
CA PHE A 200 12.49 10.99 20.84
C PHE A 200 13.80 10.96 21.64
N LYS A 201 13.88 10.14 22.71
CA LYS A 201 15.03 10.06 23.64
C LYS A 201 15.62 8.66 23.73
N SER A 202 16.77 8.55 24.38
CA SER A 202 17.44 7.27 24.62
C SER A 202 16.55 6.23 25.31
N GLU A 203 15.76 6.66 26.30
CA GLU A 203 14.81 5.82 27.02
C GLU A 203 13.68 5.26 26.13
N ASP A 204 13.41 5.89 24.99
CA ASP A 204 12.41 5.41 24.03
C ASP A 204 12.97 4.28 23.15
N ILE A 205 14.29 4.21 22.94
CA ILE A 205 14.95 3.14 22.17
C ILE A 205 14.69 1.78 22.84
N GLU A 206 14.84 1.72 24.17
CA GLU A 206 14.62 0.50 24.96
C GLU A 206 13.16 0.04 24.95
N LYS A 207 12.22 0.93 24.60
CA LYS A 207 10.78 0.63 24.51
C LYS A 207 10.33 0.23 23.12
N ILE A 208 11.21 0.28 22.12
CA ILE A 208 10.88 -0.16 20.76
C ILE A 208 10.61 -1.66 20.80
N SER A 209 9.38 -2.04 20.49
CA SER A 209 8.99 -3.44 20.39
C SER A 209 9.69 -4.09 19.19
N SER A 210 10.43 -5.16 19.46
CA SER A 210 10.98 -6.08 18.46
C SER A 210 9.95 -7.08 17.93
N ASN A 211 8.82 -7.24 18.62
CA ASN A 211 7.67 -8.01 18.12
C ASN A 211 6.98 -7.21 17.01
N ILE A 212 7.20 -7.61 15.76
CA ILE A 212 6.66 -6.89 14.59
C ILE A 212 5.21 -7.31 14.33
N THR A 213 4.91 -8.62 14.41
CA THR A 213 3.57 -9.17 14.21
C THR A 213 3.33 -10.43 15.05
N ASN A 214 2.07 -10.69 15.42
CA ASN A 214 1.60 -12.00 15.86
C ASN A 214 0.41 -12.51 15.03
N SER A 215 0.17 -11.88 13.87
CA SER A 215 -1.01 -12.10 13.05
C SER A 215 -0.70 -12.22 11.56
N VAL A 216 -1.52 -13.02 10.87
CA VAL A 216 -1.37 -13.32 9.45
C VAL A 216 -2.70 -13.38 8.72
N THR A 217 -2.70 -12.91 7.47
CA THR A 217 -3.79 -13.12 6.51
C THR A 217 -3.33 -14.07 5.40
N VAL A 218 -4.02 -15.20 5.32
CA VAL A 218 -3.77 -16.22 4.28
C VAL A 218 -4.38 -15.75 2.98
N SER A 219 -3.54 -15.55 1.97
CA SER A 219 -3.96 -15.27 0.59
C SER A 219 -3.87 -16.54 -0.24
N THR A 220 -5.01 -17.16 -0.54
CA THR A 220 -5.02 -18.31 -1.46
C THR A 220 -5.33 -17.87 -2.89
N MET A 221 -4.89 -18.67 -3.86
CA MET A 221 -5.24 -18.42 -5.26
C MET A 221 -6.71 -18.75 -5.54
N HIS A 222 -7.25 -18.12 -6.58
CA HIS A 222 -8.48 -18.62 -7.21
C HIS A 222 -8.29 -20.09 -7.62
N GLY A 223 -9.30 -20.92 -7.40
CA GLY A 223 -9.24 -22.35 -7.70
C GLY A 223 -8.46 -23.23 -6.71
N VAL A 224 -8.01 -22.71 -5.56
CA VAL A 224 -7.37 -23.54 -4.52
C VAL A 224 -8.35 -24.57 -3.97
N LYS A 225 -7.85 -25.76 -3.63
CA LYS A 225 -8.70 -26.80 -3.05
C LYS A 225 -9.07 -26.49 -1.58
N PRO A 226 -10.29 -26.83 -1.13
CA PRO A 226 -10.73 -26.67 0.26
C PRO A 226 -9.73 -27.21 1.30
N GLU A 227 -9.22 -28.41 1.08
CA GLU A 227 -8.27 -29.08 1.97
C GLU A 227 -6.97 -28.31 2.16
N GLU A 228 -6.47 -27.67 1.10
CA GLU A 228 -5.23 -26.89 1.15
C GLU A 228 -5.40 -25.60 1.97
N ILE A 229 -6.56 -24.95 1.90
CA ILE A 229 -6.89 -23.80 2.76
C ILE A 229 -6.85 -24.22 4.24
N TRP A 230 -7.45 -25.38 4.54
CA TRP A 230 -7.46 -25.90 5.90
C TRP A 230 -6.05 -26.25 6.37
N ASP A 231 -5.25 -26.94 5.56
CA ASP A 231 -3.88 -27.34 5.92
C ASP A 231 -2.99 -26.12 6.20
N ILE A 232 -3.07 -25.09 5.35
CA ILE A 232 -2.35 -23.83 5.54
C ILE A 232 -2.78 -23.16 6.86
N GLY A 233 -4.09 -23.00 7.07
CA GLY A 233 -4.62 -22.41 8.29
C GLY A 233 -4.20 -23.20 9.54
N ALA A 234 -4.30 -24.53 9.48
CA ALA A 234 -3.92 -25.42 10.56
C ALA A 234 -2.43 -25.33 10.89
N HIS A 235 -1.55 -25.23 9.89
CA HIS A 235 -0.13 -25.04 10.10
C HIS A 235 0.17 -23.70 10.80
N LEU A 236 -0.40 -22.60 10.30
CA LEU A 236 -0.20 -21.26 10.88
C LEU A 236 -0.71 -21.16 12.32
N ILE A 237 -1.81 -21.85 12.63
CA ILE A 237 -2.38 -21.90 13.98
C ILE A 237 -1.59 -22.82 14.90
N ARG A 238 -1.36 -24.10 14.52
CA ARG A 238 -0.76 -25.11 15.40
C ARG A 238 0.74 -24.92 15.54
N ASN A 239 1.45 -24.73 14.43
CA ASN A 239 2.90 -24.70 14.39
C ASN A 239 3.44 -23.27 14.57
N LYS A 240 2.84 -22.28 13.90
CA LYS A 240 3.31 -20.88 13.99
C LYS A 240 2.65 -20.08 15.11
N LYS A 241 1.53 -20.53 15.68
CA LYS A 241 0.81 -19.87 16.78
C LYS A 241 0.43 -18.43 16.43
N LEU A 242 -0.11 -18.21 15.24
CA LEU A 242 -0.52 -16.88 14.76
C LEU A 242 -2.04 -16.68 14.83
N HIS A 243 -2.46 -15.47 15.19
CA HIS A 243 -3.83 -15.04 14.91
C HIS A 243 -4.01 -15.00 13.39
N THR A 244 -5.10 -15.58 12.88
CA THR A 244 -5.20 -15.89 11.45
C THR A 244 -6.50 -15.40 10.84
N PHE A 245 -6.41 -14.57 9.81
CA PHE A 245 -7.52 -14.30 8.89
C PHE A 245 -7.41 -15.15 7.64
N ILE A 246 -8.50 -15.83 7.27
CA ILE A 246 -8.62 -16.51 5.97
C ILE A 246 -9.22 -15.52 4.97
N LYS A 247 -8.46 -15.11 3.95
CA LYS A 247 -8.93 -14.19 2.93
C LYS A 247 -9.77 -14.93 1.91
N LEU A 248 -10.99 -14.46 1.70
CA LEU A 248 -11.98 -15.13 0.87
C LEU A 248 -12.40 -14.25 -0.32
N ASN A 249 -12.82 -14.93 -1.39
CA ASN A 249 -13.13 -14.30 -2.66
C ASN A 249 -14.60 -13.84 -2.75
N PRO A 250 -14.88 -12.79 -3.54
CA PRO A 250 -16.25 -12.31 -3.76
C PRO A 250 -17.12 -13.31 -4.54
N THR A 251 -16.52 -14.29 -5.20
CA THR A 251 -17.19 -15.40 -5.92
C THR A 251 -18.13 -16.20 -5.01
N LEU A 252 -17.87 -16.24 -3.70
CA LEU A 252 -18.73 -16.90 -2.69
C LEU A 252 -20.18 -16.36 -2.63
N LEU A 253 -20.44 -15.17 -3.17
CA LEU A 253 -21.81 -14.66 -3.30
C LEU A 253 -22.63 -15.42 -4.36
N GLY A 254 -21.95 -16.04 -5.34
CA GLY A 254 -22.54 -16.75 -6.46
C GLY A 254 -22.72 -15.87 -7.70
N PHE A 255 -22.56 -16.47 -8.88
CA PHE A 255 -22.54 -15.79 -10.18
C PHE A 255 -23.76 -14.89 -10.40
N GLU A 256 -24.98 -15.42 -10.22
CA GLU A 256 -26.22 -14.69 -10.49
C GLU A 256 -26.35 -13.44 -9.62
N ASN A 257 -26.00 -13.55 -8.34
CA ASN A 257 -26.08 -12.44 -7.41
C ASN A 257 -25.06 -11.35 -7.75
N VAL A 258 -23.82 -11.74 -8.08
CA VAL A 258 -22.78 -10.80 -8.49
C VAL A 258 -23.17 -10.10 -9.79
N ARG A 259 -23.64 -10.86 -10.79
CA ARG A 259 -24.12 -10.31 -12.06
C ARG A 259 -25.23 -9.30 -11.85
N LYS A 260 -26.26 -9.68 -11.06
CA LYS A 260 -27.39 -8.81 -10.74
C LYS A 260 -26.94 -7.50 -10.07
N ILE A 261 -26.04 -7.55 -9.09
CA ILE A 261 -25.52 -6.35 -8.41
C ILE A 261 -24.79 -5.44 -9.40
N LEU A 262 -23.95 -6.02 -10.27
CA LEU A 262 -23.26 -5.23 -11.29
C LEU A 262 -24.24 -4.57 -12.25
N ASP A 263 -25.29 -5.28 -12.69
CA ASP A 263 -26.32 -4.74 -13.60
C ASP A 263 -27.15 -3.63 -12.94
N ASP A 264 -27.64 -3.85 -11.71
CA ASP A 264 -28.44 -2.86 -10.95
C ASP A 264 -27.66 -1.56 -10.68
N LEU A 265 -26.32 -1.66 -10.56
CA LEU A 265 -25.42 -0.53 -10.38
C LEU A 265 -24.93 0.09 -11.71
N GLY A 266 -25.29 -0.46 -12.86
CA GLY A 266 -24.95 0.06 -14.18
C GLY A 266 -23.56 -0.35 -14.70
N TYR A 267 -22.99 -1.44 -14.19
CA TYR A 267 -21.74 -2.06 -14.65
C TYR A 267 -22.01 -3.21 -15.64
N THR A 268 -22.93 -3.01 -16.58
CA THR A 268 -23.35 -4.01 -17.59
C THR A 268 -22.24 -4.38 -18.59
N HIS A 269 -21.24 -3.50 -18.75
CA HIS A 269 -20.05 -3.74 -19.59
C HIS A 269 -19.03 -4.69 -18.95
N ILE A 270 -19.06 -4.85 -17.61
CA ILE A 270 -18.12 -5.74 -16.91
C ILE A 270 -18.51 -7.18 -17.20
N THR A 271 -17.59 -7.96 -17.75
CA THR A 271 -17.81 -9.37 -18.07
C THR A 271 -17.16 -10.25 -17.00
N ILE A 272 -17.95 -11.16 -16.42
CA ILE A 272 -17.51 -12.19 -15.47
C ILE A 272 -17.79 -13.57 -16.07
N ARG A 273 -16.95 -14.58 -15.77
CA ARG A 273 -17.14 -15.95 -16.29
C ARG A 273 -17.74 -16.84 -15.23
N ARG A 274 -18.65 -17.74 -15.62
CA ARG A 274 -19.22 -18.74 -14.69
C ARG A 274 -18.14 -19.69 -14.15
N GLU A 275 -17.16 -20.01 -14.98
CA GLU A 275 -16.02 -20.86 -14.63
C GLU A 275 -15.24 -20.34 -13.42
N ASP A 276 -15.04 -19.01 -13.31
CA ASP A 276 -14.33 -18.42 -12.17
C ASP A 276 -15.05 -18.70 -10.83
N PHE A 277 -16.38 -18.84 -10.85
CA PHE A 277 -17.19 -19.15 -9.67
C PHE A 277 -17.26 -20.65 -9.39
N ALA A 278 -17.27 -21.47 -10.44
CA ALA A 278 -17.33 -22.93 -10.32
C ALA A 278 -16.00 -23.52 -9.85
N ASN A 279 -14.87 -22.92 -10.26
CA ASN A 279 -13.55 -23.40 -9.89
C ASN A 279 -13.12 -22.94 -8.49
N ASP A 280 -13.62 -21.79 -8.02
CA ASP A 280 -13.30 -21.24 -6.70
C ASP A 280 -13.88 -22.06 -5.54
N LEU A 281 -13.45 -21.75 -4.31
CA LEU A 281 -14.00 -22.31 -3.09
C LEU A 281 -15.53 -22.11 -3.03
N GLN A 282 -16.27 -23.17 -2.72
CA GLN A 282 -17.72 -23.12 -2.58
C GLN A 282 -18.14 -22.70 -1.16
N PHE A 283 -19.31 -22.07 -1.03
CA PHE A 283 -19.72 -21.42 0.21
C PHE A 283 -19.85 -22.38 1.40
N ASP A 284 -20.44 -23.56 1.21
CA ASP A 284 -20.64 -24.51 2.29
C ASP A 284 -19.30 -25.08 2.79
N ASP A 285 -18.37 -25.37 1.88
CA ASP A 285 -17.00 -25.77 2.22
C ASP A 285 -16.27 -24.65 2.97
N ALA A 286 -16.39 -23.40 2.52
CA ALA A 286 -15.80 -22.25 3.19
C ALA A 286 -16.32 -22.10 4.63
N VAL A 287 -17.63 -22.25 4.84
CA VAL A 287 -18.25 -22.22 6.18
C VAL A 287 -17.69 -23.33 7.06
N GLN A 288 -17.56 -24.55 6.52
CA GLN A 288 -17.05 -25.68 7.29
C GLN A 288 -15.57 -25.50 7.68
N ILE A 289 -14.71 -25.12 6.73
CA ILE A 289 -13.29 -24.83 6.99
C ILE A 289 -13.14 -23.76 8.06
N VAL A 290 -13.88 -22.66 7.94
CA VAL A 290 -13.81 -21.54 8.89
C VAL A 290 -14.26 -21.99 10.29
N LYS A 291 -15.33 -22.79 10.41
CA LYS A 291 -15.75 -23.36 11.70
C LYS A 291 -14.65 -24.20 12.34
N ASP A 292 -14.04 -25.08 11.55
CA ASP A 292 -13.00 -25.98 12.04
C ASP A 292 -11.73 -25.24 12.44
N LEU A 293 -11.32 -24.21 11.67
CA LEU A 293 -10.19 -23.36 12.01
C LEU A 293 -10.47 -22.47 13.23
N ILE A 294 -11.70 -21.97 13.42
CA ILE A 294 -12.08 -21.24 14.63
C ILE A 294 -11.98 -22.14 15.87
N ARG A 295 -12.47 -23.39 15.80
CA ARG A 295 -12.30 -24.37 16.88
C ARG A 295 -10.82 -24.60 17.16
N LEU A 296 -10.03 -24.81 16.12
CA LEU A 296 -8.60 -25.03 16.24
C LEU A 296 -7.85 -23.82 16.84
N GLY A 297 -8.25 -22.61 16.47
CA GLY A 297 -7.73 -21.37 17.05
C GLY A 297 -7.94 -21.31 18.56
N LYS A 298 -9.15 -21.61 19.02
CA LYS A 298 -9.48 -21.68 20.45
C LYS A 298 -8.62 -22.70 21.19
N GLU A 299 -8.44 -23.89 20.62
CA GLU A 299 -7.57 -24.95 21.18
C GLU A 299 -6.09 -24.52 21.28
N ASN A 300 -5.66 -23.56 20.46
CA ASN A 300 -4.28 -23.09 20.38
C ASN A 300 -4.06 -21.68 20.98
N GLY A 301 -5.10 -21.07 21.57
CA GLY A 301 -5.02 -19.75 22.19
C GLY A 301 -4.88 -18.58 21.20
N VAL A 302 -5.31 -18.75 19.95
CA VAL A 302 -5.24 -17.72 18.91
C VAL A 302 -6.61 -17.42 18.31
N THR A 303 -6.78 -16.19 17.83
CA THR A 303 -8.01 -15.73 17.17
C THR A 303 -7.98 -16.13 15.70
N VAL A 304 -9.09 -16.65 15.22
CA VAL A 304 -9.29 -16.96 13.79
C VAL A 304 -10.53 -16.22 13.30
N GLY A 305 -10.43 -15.64 12.11
CA GLY A 305 -11.53 -14.97 11.44
C GLY A 305 -11.41 -15.05 9.92
N ILE A 306 -12.24 -14.27 9.25
CA ILE A 306 -12.19 -14.16 7.78
C ILE A 306 -11.91 -12.73 7.35
N LYS A 307 -11.32 -12.59 6.16
CA LYS A 307 -11.17 -11.30 5.49
C LYS A 307 -12.02 -11.27 4.22
N LEU A 308 -12.91 -10.29 4.13
CA LEU A 308 -13.86 -10.12 3.04
C LEU A 308 -13.68 -8.75 2.36
N THR A 309 -13.14 -8.66 1.15
CA THR A 309 -12.79 -9.75 0.23
C THR A 309 -11.48 -9.51 -0.51
N ASN A 310 -11.05 -10.53 -1.24
CA ASN A 310 -10.15 -10.34 -2.38
C ASN A 310 -10.86 -9.61 -3.54
N THR A 311 -10.14 -9.34 -4.61
CA THR A 311 -10.68 -8.77 -5.85
C THR A 311 -11.59 -9.75 -6.60
N LEU A 312 -12.41 -9.23 -7.52
CA LEU A 312 -13.31 -10.03 -8.37
C LEU A 312 -12.64 -10.29 -9.73
N PRO A 313 -12.44 -11.54 -10.17
CA PRO A 313 -11.94 -11.83 -11.51
C PRO A 313 -12.94 -11.37 -12.57
N VAL A 314 -12.46 -10.68 -13.60
CA VAL A 314 -13.24 -10.19 -14.74
C VAL A 314 -12.45 -10.37 -16.04
N VAL A 315 -13.16 -10.45 -17.16
CA VAL A 315 -12.55 -10.46 -18.49
C VAL A 315 -12.04 -9.07 -18.84
N ASN A 316 -10.84 -8.99 -19.42
CA ASN A 316 -10.25 -7.75 -19.90
C ASN A 316 -10.76 -7.38 -21.30
N SER A 317 -12.09 -7.27 -21.46
CA SER A 317 -12.75 -7.07 -22.75
C SER A 317 -12.36 -5.76 -23.45
N GLY A 318 -12.01 -4.73 -22.67
CA GLY A 318 -11.58 -3.42 -23.18
C GLY A 318 -10.07 -3.28 -23.39
N ARG A 319 -9.28 -4.32 -23.10
CA ARG A 319 -7.80 -4.26 -23.08
C ARG A 319 -7.25 -3.09 -22.25
N VAL A 320 -7.86 -2.88 -21.08
CA VAL A 320 -7.50 -1.79 -20.14
C VAL A 320 -6.09 -1.99 -19.61
N LEU A 321 -5.73 -3.24 -19.31
CA LEU A 321 -4.39 -3.68 -18.94
C LEU A 321 -3.91 -4.75 -19.93
N GLN A 322 -2.71 -5.28 -19.76
CA GLN A 322 -2.25 -6.42 -20.58
C GLN A 322 -2.88 -7.73 -20.10
N GLY A 323 -3.05 -8.70 -21.01
CA GLY A 323 -3.60 -10.03 -20.73
C GLY A 323 -5.12 -10.13 -20.92
N GLU A 324 -5.66 -11.34 -20.79
CA GLU A 324 -7.08 -11.63 -21.06
C GLU A 324 -8.00 -11.46 -19.85
N SER A 325 -7.44 -11.52 -18.63
CA SER A 325 -8.17 -11.41 -17.36
C SER A 325 -7.55 -10.34 -16.50
N MET A 326 -8.38 -9.71 -15.66
CA MET A 326 -7.95 -8.72 -14.68
C MET A 326 -8.81 -8.83 -13.41
N TYR A 327 -8.41 -8.10 -12.38
CA TYR A 327 -9.02 -8.18 -11.06
C TYR A 327 -9.68 -6.86 -10.69
N LEU A 328 -11.01 -6.89 -10.51
CA LEU A 328 -11.83 -5.73 -10.20
C LEU A 328 -11.83 -5.44 -8.69
N SER A 329 -11.66 -4.17 -8.36
CA SER A 329 -11.71 -3.60 -7.01
C SER A 329 -12.48 -2.27 -6.99
N GLY A 330 -12.66 -1.70 -5.80
CA GLY A 330 -13.36 -0.43 -5.63
C GLY A 330 -14.86 -0.59 -5.44
N LYS A 331 -15.62 0.45 -5.81
CA LYS A 331 -17.03 0.64 -5.45
C LYS A 331 -17.97 -0.56 -5.64
N PRO A 332 -18.02 -1.22 -6.82
CA PRO A 332 -18.93 -2.35 -7.02
C PRO A 332 -18.64 -3.53 -6.09
N LEU A 333 -17.40 -3.63 -5.58
CA LEU A 333 -17.02 -4.70 -4.66
C LEU A 333 -17.64 -4.52 -3.27
N TYR A 334 -18.06 -3.31 -2.88
CA TYR A 334 -18.68 -3.06 -1.57
C TYR A 334 -19.99 -3.85 -1.36
N PRO A 335 -21.02 -3.72 -2.23
CA PRO A 335 -22.24 -4.51 -2.09
C PRO A 335 -22.03 -6.01 -2.29
N ILE A 336 -21.09 -6.41 -3.14
CA ILE A 336 -20.73 -7.83 -3.34
C ILE A 336 -20.14 -8.41 -2.05
N ALA A 337 -19.13 -7.74 -1.47
CA ALA A 337 -18.48 -8.16 -0.24
C ALA A 337 -19.46 -8.18 0.93
N LEU A 338 -20.36 -7.19 1.05
CA LEU A 338 -21.42 -7.18 2.06
C LEU A 338 -22.40 -8.33 1.91
N GLY A 339 -22.72 -8.74 0.68
CA GLY A 339 -23.51 -9.94 0.42
C GLY A 339 -22.82 -11.20 0.96
N VAL A 340 -21.50 -11.33 0.77
CA VAL A 340 -20.73 -12.45 1.33
C VAL A 340 -20.69 -12.39 2.85
N VAL A 341 -20.46 -11.21 3.43
CA VAL A 341 -20.51 -10.96 4.88
C VAL A 341 -21.84 -11.44 5.45
N GLU A 342 -22.95 -11.07 4.82
CA GLU A 342 -24.29 -11.39 5.26
C GLU A 342 -24.54 -12.91 5.26
N LYS A 343 -24.10 -13.61 4.21
CA LYS A 343 -24.16 -15.08 4.16
C LYS A 343 -23.36 -15.73 5.31
N PHE A 344 -22.13 -15.28 5.57
CA PHE A 344 -21.32 -15.80 6.68
C PHE A 344 -21.91 -15.48 8.04
N ALA A 345 -22.40 -14.25 8.22
CA ALA A 345 -23.02 -13.80 9.47
C ALA A 345 -24.27 -14.64 9.80
N ARG A 346 -25.08 -14.99 8.79
CA ARG A 346 -26.19 -15.95 8.96
C ARG A 346 -25.72 -17.37 9.30
N ALA A 347 -24.64 -17.84 8.68
CA ALA A 347 -24.16 -19.22 8.83
C ALA A 347 -23.37 -19.47 10.13
N LEU A 348 -22.68 -18.45 10.64
CA LEU A 348 -21.73 -18.54 11.76
C LEU A 348 -22.11 -17.72 12.98
N GLY A 349 -23.11 -16.85 12.87
CA GLY A 349 -23.58 -16.00 13.96
C GLY A 349 -22.70 -14.77 14.20
N ALA A 350 -22.91 -14.10 15.33
CA ALA A 350 -22.35 -12.79 15.61
C ALA A 350 -20.89 -12.80 16.10
N ASP A 351 -20.36 -13.98 16.47
CA ASP A 351 -19.06 -14.11 17.13
C ASP A 351 -17.89 -14.31 16.15
N ILE A 352 -18.13 -14.41 14.84
CA ILE A 352 -17.05 -14.52 13.85
C ILE A 352 -16.33 -13.17 13.70
N PRO A 353 -14.99 -13.11 13.90
CA PRO A 353 -14.21 -11.94 13.54
C PRO A 353 -14.14 -11.77 12.02
N ILE A 354 -14.47 -10.57 11.53
CA ILE A 354 -14.42 -10.23 10.11
C ILE A 354 -13.56 -8.98 9.92
N SER A 355 -12.49 -9.10 9.13
CA SER A 355 -11.84 -7.94 8.49
C SER A 355 -12.48 -7.64 7.14
N PHE A 356 -12.62 -6.38 6.77
CA PHE A 356 -13.30 -5.99 5.53
C PHE A 356 -12.43 -5.16 4.58
N SER A 357 -12.51 -5.47 3.28
CA SER A 357 -11.76 -4.85 2.18
C SER A 357 -12.57 -4.95 0.89
N GLY A 358 -13.17 -3.84 0.45
CA GLY A 358 -13.97 -3.79 -0.78
C GLY A 358 -14.78 -2.51 -0.89
N GLY A 359 -14.33 -1.57 -1.73
CA GLY A 359 -15.11 -0.37 -2.07
C GLY A 359 -15.48 0.58 -0.94
N ILE A 360 -14.73 0.57 0.18
CA ILE A 360 -14.96 1.48 1.30
C ILE A 360 -14.43 2.88 0.98
N ASP A 361 -15.21 3.90 1.33
CA ASP A 361 -14.85 5.31 1.29
C ASP A 361 -15.50 6.09 2.45
N LYS A 362 -15.36 7.41 2.46
CA LYS A 362 -15.92 8.30 3.49
C LYS A 362 -17.45 8.26 3.60
N ASN A 363 -18.16 7.76 2.60
CA ASN A 363 -19.63 7.74 2.57
C ASN A 363 -20.20 6.49 3.25
N ASN A 364 -19.40 5.44 3.44
CA ASN A 364 -19.90 4.15 3.91
C ASN A 364 -19.13 3.54 5.09
N ILE A 365 -17.93 4.04 5.42
CA ILE A 365 -17.16 3.57 6.57
C ILE A 365 -17.96 3.58 7.88
N LEU A 366 -18.73 4.65 8.12
CA LEU A 366 -19.52 4.78 9.35
C LEU A 366 -20.56 3.66 9.48
N LYS A 367 -21.32 3.41 8.40
CA LYS A 367 -22.33 2.35 8.36
C LYS A 367 -21.68 0.98 8.52
N LEU A 368 -20.53 0.77 7.89
CA LEU A 368 -19.78 -0.48 8.00
C LEU A 368 -19.31 -0.72 9.44
N LEU A 369 -18.69 0.25 10.13
CA LEU A 369 -18.24 0.03 11.50
C LEU A 369 -19.41 -0.20 12.49
N LYS A 370 -20.60 0.35 12.22
CA LYS A 370 -21.83 0.06 13.00
C LYS A 370 -22.29 -1.41 12.90
N THR A 371 -21.78 -2.16 11.93
CA THR A 371 -22.01 -3.62 11.85
C THR A 371 -21.16 -4.42 12.84
N GLY A 372 -20.17 -3.81 13.50
CA GLY A 372 -19.18 -4.51 14.32
C GLY A 372 -17.98 -5.05 13.54
N ILE A 373 -17.94 -4.89 12.22
CA ILE A 373 -16.84 -5.37 11.37
C ILE A 373 -15.60 -4.48 11.53
N ALA A 374 -14.52 -5.08 12.03
CA ALA A 374 -13.20 -4.48 12.15
C ALA A 374 -12.10 -5.56 12.16
N PRO A 375 -10.90 -5.29 11.64
CA PRO A 375 -10.44 -4.03 11.03
C PRO A 375 -10.86 -3.86 9.57
N VAL A 376 -10.93 -2.61 9.10
CA VAL A 376 -11.30 -2.23 7.73
C VAL A 376 -10.07 -1.74 6.96
N THR A 377 -9.80 -2.33 5.80
CA THR A 377 -8.61 -1.99 5.01
C THR A 377 -8.93 -1.40 3.64
N PHE A 378 -8.05 -0.54 3.13
CA PHE A 378 -8.25 0.20 1.88
C PHE A 378 -7.12 -0.01 0.86
N SER A 379 -7.47 -0.02 -0.43
CA SER A 379 -6.50 0.05 -1.53
C SER A 379 -6.94 1.05 -2.60
N THR A 380 -8.05 0.79 -3.31
CA THR A 380 -8.50 1.62 -4.45
C THR A 380 -8.67 3.10 -4.12
N ILE A 381 -9.21 3.46 -2.94
CA ILE A 381 -9.39 4.86 -2.54
C ILE A 381 -8.06 5.57 -2.28
N LEU A 382 -7.02 4.84 -1.85
CA LEU A 382 -5.68 5.38 -1.63
C LEU A 382 -4.88 5.51 -2.94
N LEU A 383 -5.36 4.94 -4.05
CA LEU A 383 -4.83 5.15 -5.40
C LEU A 383 -5.54 6.29 -6.15
N LYS A 384 -6.63 6.84 -5.61
CA LYS A 384 -7.37 7.96 -6.19
C LYS A 384 -6.77 9.31 -5.78
N PRO A 385 -7.15 10.44 -6.42
CA PRO A 385 -6.66 11.77 -6.05
C PRO A 385 -6.75 12.03 -4.54
N ARG A 386 -5.79 12.80 -4.02
CA ARG A 386 -5.44 12.94 -2.59
C ARG A 386 -4.71 11.73 -1.96
N GLY A 387 -4.71 10.57 -2.60
CA GLY A 387 -3.96 9.38 -2.17
C GLY A 387 -4.18 9.02 -0.70
N TYR A 388 -3.09 8.94 0.06
CA TYR A 388 -3.10 8.69 1.51
C TYR A 388 -3.96 9.68 2.31
N ILE A 389 -4.07 10.94 1.88
CA ILE A 389 -4.85 11.96 2.58
C ILE A 389 -6.37 11.63 2.55
N ASN A 390 -6.81 10.71 1.68
CA ASN A 390 -8.18 10.19 1.76
C ASN A 390 -8.47 9.50 3.11
N MET A 391 -7.47 8.94 3.79
CA MET A 391 -7.59 8.34 5.12
C MET A 391 -8.11 9.36 6.15
N LYS A 392 -7.59 10.58 6.15
CA LYS A 392 -8.05 11.66 7.03
C LYS A 392 -9.54 11.95 6.86
N GLY A 393 -10.00 12.01 5.60
CA GLY A 393 -11.43 12.20 5.30
C GLY A 393 -12.32 11.03 5.73
N ILE A 394 -11.77 9.82 5.83
CA ILE A 394 -12.45 8.64 6.38
C ILE A 394 -12.50 8.75 7.91
N ILE A 395 -11.39 9.10 8.55
CA ILE A 395 -11.30 9.25 10.01
C ILE A 395 -12.22 10.38 10.51
N ASP A 396 -12.28 11.50 9.80
CA ASP A 396 -13.18 12.62 10.13
C ASP A 396 -14.66 12.22 10.16
N LYS A 397 -15.04 11.09 9.56
CA LYS A 397 -16.41 10.55 9.59
C LYS A 397 -16.70 9.63 10.77
N ILE A 398 -15.67 9.17 11.47
CA ILE A 398 -15.82 8.14 12.51
C ILE A 398 -15.19 8.54 13.86
N LYS A 399 -14.30 9.53 13.90
CA LYS A 399 -13.53 9.91 15.10
C LYS A 399 -14.36 10.35 16.32
N ASP A 400 -15.58 10.83 16.08
CA ASP A 400 -16.49 11.32 17.11
C ASP A 400 -17.57 10.29 17.48
N GLU A 401 -17.52 9.10 16.89
CA GLU A 401 -18.47 8.01 17.12
C GLU A 401 -17.89 7.01 18.13
N ASN A 402 -18.77 6.25 18.78
CA ASN A 402 -18.41 5.12 19.63
C ASN A 402 -18.94 3.84 19.00
N PHE A 403 -18.08 2.83 18.86
CA PHE A 403 -18.44 1.56 18.25
C PHE A 403 -18.29 0.41 19.25
N SER A 404 -19.20 -0.56 19.16
CA SER A 404 -19.04 -1.87 19.80
C SER A 404 -18.48 -2.82 18.75
N LEU A 405 -17.17 -3.03 18.76
CA LEU A 405 -16.46 -3.83 17.75
C LEU A 405 -16.14 -5.26 18.22
N ASP A 406 -16.66 -5.67 19.37
CA ASP A 406 -16.43 -7.01 19.93
C ASP A 406 -17.28 -8.10 19.27
N LYS A 407 -18.42 -7.73 18.68
CA LYS A 407 -19.38 -8.64 18.04
C LYS A 407 -20.07 -8.00 16.85
N LEU A 408 -20.49 -8.84 15.92
CA LEU A 408 -21.26 -8.40 14.76
C LEU A 408 -22.71 -8.07 15.11
N ASN A 409 -23.24 -7.01 14.51
CA ASN A 409 -24.66 -6.68 14.51
C ASN A 409 -25.33 -7.26 13.26
N LEU A 410 -25.91 -8.46 13.39
CA LEU A 410 -26.50 -9.21 12.28
C LEU A 410 -27.63 -8.45 11.57
N GLN A 411 -28.46 -7.72 12.32
CA GLN A 411 -29.54 -6.92 11.74
C GLN A 411 -28.98 -5.78 10.88
N VAL A 412 -28.02 -5.02 11.41
CA VAL A 412 -27.39 -3.91 10.67
C VAL A 412 -26.63 -4.42 9.45
N ILE A 413 -26.00 -5.60 9.53
CA ILE A 413 -25.38 -6.27 8.37
C ILE A 413 -26.42 -6.54 7.29
N GLN A 414 -27.55 -7.16 7.64
CA GLN A 414 -28.60 -7.50 6.69
C GLN A 414 -29.18 -6.24 6.01
N GLU A 415 -29.50 -5.22 6.80
CA GLU A 415 -30.02 -3.94 6.30
C GLU A 415 -29.01 -3.25 5.38
N LEU A 416 -27.73 -3.21 5.77
CA LEU A 416 -26.67 -2.58 5.00
C LEU A 416 -26.37 -3.33 3.70
N ALA A 417 -26.34 -4.67 3.74
CA ALA A 417 -26.12 -5.51 2.58
C ALA A 417 -27.22 -5.29 1.54
N GLU A 418 -28.49 -5.23 1.94
CA GLU A 418 -29.60 -4.97 1.02
C GLU A 418 -29.57 -3.54 0.46
N ALA A 419 -29.41 -2.54 1.34
CA ALA A 419 -29.38 -1.14 0.93
C ALA A 419 -28.24 -0.83 -0.05
N SER A 420 -27.07 -1.47 0.13
CA SER A 420 -25.89 -1.23 -0.70
C SER A 420 -26.05 -1.64 -2.16
N LYS A 421 -26.95 -2.59 -2.49
CA LYS A 421 -27.15 -3.10 -3.85
C LYS A 421 -27.68 -2.04 -4.82
N THR A 422 -28.31 -1.00 -4.31
CA THR A 422 -28.95 0.06 -5.12
C THR A 422 -28.49 1.48 -4.75
N ASP A 423 -27.54 1.62 -3.82
CA ASP A 423 -27.07 2.92 -3.33
C ASP A 423 -26.41 3.74 -4.46
N PRO A 424 -26.89 4.98 -4.74
CA PRO A 424 -26.34 5.85 -5.78
C PRO A 424 -24.84 6.15 -5.66
N ASN A 425 -24.25 6.00 -4.47
CA ASN A 425 -22.82 6.23 -4.28
C ASN A 425 -21.94 5.17 -4.96
N TYR A 426 -22.48 3.96 -5.17
CA TYR A 426 -21.79 2.83 -5.83
C TYR A 426 -22.20 2.62 -7.28
N LYS A 427 -23.18 3.38 -7.79
CA LYS A 427 -23.55 3.32 -9.20
C LYS A 427 -22.39 3.73 -10.09
N ASN A 428 -22.30 3.09 -11.24
CA ASN A 428 -21.41 3.47 -12.31
C ASN A 428 -21.69 4.91 -12.74
N LYS A 429 -20.68 5.77 -12.64
CA LYS A 429 -20.76 7.19 -13.03
C LYS A 429 -20.24 7.44 -14.45
N GLY A 430 -20.08 6.37 -15.23
CA GLY A 430 -19.47 6.41 -16.55
C GLY A 430 -18.04 5.88 -16.54
N GLU A 431 -17.59 5.45 -17.70
CA GLU A 431 -16.22 5.03 -17.93
C GLU A 431 -15.32 6.23 -18.20
N ARG A 432 -14.00 6.03 -18.12
CA ARG A 432 -13.05 7.02 -18.60
C ARG A 432 -13.39 7.31 -20.07
N GLY A 433 -13.58 8.59 -20.41
CA GLY A 433 -13.64 9.01 -21.81
C GLY A 433 -12.34 8.66 -22.54
N VAL A 434 -12.39 8.74 -23.88
CA VAL A 434 -11.30 8.48 -24.84
C VAL A 434 -9.90 8.70 -24.27
N GLU A 435 -8.98 7.76 -24.52
CA GLU A 435 -7.56 7.90 -24.19
C GLU A 435 -7.08 9.30 -24.56
N LYS A 436 -6.45 9.96 -23.59
CA LYS A 436 -5.93 11.30 -23.82
C LYS A 436 -4.63 11.18 -24.59
N GLU A 437 -4.51 11.95 -25.66
CA GLU A 437 -3.25 12.13 -26.37
C GLU A 437 -2.15 12.53 -25.37
N ASP A 438 -0.99 11.88 -25.45
CA ASP A 438 0.16 12.21 -24.60
C ASP A 438 0.76 13.55 -25.05
N THR A 439 0.43 14.58 -24.27
CA THR A 439 0.94 15.94 -24.42
C THR A 439 1.82 16.33 -23.23
N LEU A 440 2.27 15.36 -22.41
CA LEU A 440 3.04 15.61 -21.18
C LEU A 440 4.49 15.99 -21.51
N PRO A 441 4.92 17.24 -21.26
CA PRO A 441 6.32 17.63 -21.45
C PRO A 441 7.14 17.29 -20.21
N THR A 442 8.48 17.32 -20.36
CA THR A 442 9.42 17.12 -19.25
C THR A 442 9.25 18.19 -18.16
N TYR A 443 9.30 19.46 -18.54
CA TYR A 443 9.46 20.61 -17.62
C TYR A 443 8.20 21.46 -17.41
N ASP A 444 7.01 20.91 -17.65
CA ASP A 444 5.76 21.63 -17.43
C ASP A 444 4.65 20.66 -16.93
N CYS A 445 4.03 21.04 -15.82
CA CYS A 445 2.90 20.37 -15.18
C CYS A 445 1.72 21.35 -15.00
N PHE A 446 1.55 22.29 -15.93
CA PHE A 446 0.66 23.44 -15.86
C PHE A 446 1.05 24.49 -14.80
N LYS A 447 0.62 25.73 -15.05
CA LYS A 447 0.72 26.85 -14.11
C LYS A 447 -0.16 26.70 -12.86
N VAL A 448 -1.09 25.74 -12.84
CA VAL A 448 -2.06 25.52 -11.74
C VAL A 448 -1.58 24.52 -10.68
N ASN A 449 -0.27 24.32 -10.53
CA ASN A 449 0.33 23.44 -9.52
C ASN A 449 -0.22 22.00 -9.58
N CYS A 450 -0.24 21.37 -10.77
CA CYS A 450 -0.62 19.97 -10.85
C CYS A 450 0.39 19.09 -10.09
N GLY A 451 -0.13 18.08 -9.38
CA GLY A 451 0.69 17.11 -8.64
C GLY A 451 -0.04 15.80 -8.39
N LEU A 452 -1.01 15.46 -9.24
CA LEU A 452 -1.82 14.25 -9.08
C LEU A 452 -0.96 12.99 -9.06
N CYS A 453 0.10 12.93 -9.90
CA CYS A 453 1.04 11.81 -9.93
C CYS A 453 1.81 11.62 -8.62
N VAL A 454 1.97 12.66 -7.81
CA VAL A 454 2.57 12.62 -6.47
C VAL A 454 1.55 12.05 -5.49
N ASP A 455 0.35 12.60 -5.49
CA ASP A 455 -0.72 12.20 -4.57
C ASP A 455 -1.07 10.71 -4.72
N VAL A 456 -1.24 10.25 -5.96
CA VAL A 456 -1.73 8.90 -6.26
C VAL A 456 -0.63 7.82 -6.27
N CYS A 457 0.64 8.19 -6.07
CA CYS A 457 1.75 7.23 -6.11
C CYS A 457 1.82 6.42 -4.80
N PRO A 458 1.60 5.09 -4.85
CA PRO A 458 1.58 4.25 -3.64
C PRO A 458 2.96 4.04 -3.03
N THR A 459 4.04 4.28 -3.77
CA THR A 459 5.43 4.11 -3.28
C THR A 459 6.17 5.44 -3.08
N ARG A 460 5.47 6.57 -3.28
CA ARG A 460 6.05 7.93 -3.17
C ARG A 460 7.30 8.12 -4.04
N ALA A 461 7.22 7.60 -5.27
CA ALA A 461 8.25 7.71 -6.31
C ALA A 461 8.20 9.03 -7.09
N ASN A 462 7.16 9.84 -6.92
CA ASN A 462 7.07 11.18 -7.51
C ASN A 462 7.06 12.22 -6.38
N MET A 463 7.77 13.33 -6.57
CA MET A 463 7.76 14.46 -5.64
C MET A 463 7.57 15.80 -6.37
N ARG A 464 7.10 16.81 -5.64
CA ARG A 464 6.99 18.19 -6.15
C ARG A 464 8.27 18.97 -5.82
N LEU A 465 8.81 19.64 -6.82
CA LEU A 465 9.94 20.56 -6.69
C LEU A 465 9.52 21.95 -7.16
N TYR A 466 9.71 22.96 -6.31
CA TYR A 466 9.41 24.34 -6.65
C TYR A 466 10.66 25.04 -7.19
N ASP A 467 10.54 25.66 -8.36
CA ASP A 467 11.60 26.42 -9.02
C ASP A 467 10.98 27.49 -9.94
N ASP A 468 11.05 28.75 -9.52
CA ASP A 468 10.45 29.91 -10.20
C ASP A 468 11.17 30.31 -11.50
N ARG A 469 12.29 29.66 -11.83
CA ARG A 469 12.98 29.80 -13.13
C ARG A 469 12.26 29.07 -14.28
N PHE A 470 11.17 28.37 -13.98
CA PHE A 470 10.29 27.71 -14.95
C PHE A 470 8.95 28.43 -15.08
N GLU A 471 8.37 28.42 -16.27
CA GLU A 471 7.03 28.99 -16.49
C GLU A 471 5.94 28.31 -15.65
N ALA A 472 6.09 27.01 -15.40
CA ALA A 472 5.35 26.26 -14.40
C ALA A 472 6.28 26.06 -13.19
N PRO A 473 6.12 26.79 -12.09
CA PRO A 473 7.08 26.73 -10.99
C PRO A 473 7.14 25.37 -10.29
N TYR A 474 6.06 24.60 -10.34
CA TYR A 474 5.99 23.28 -9.72
C TYR A 474 6.33 22.19 -10.74
N GLN A 475 7.51 21.64 -10.56
CA GLN A 475 8.08 20.55 -11.34
C GLN A 475 7.86 19.23 -10.62
N ILE A 476 7.88 18.14 -11.40
CA ILE A 476 7.82 16.79 -10.86
C ILE A 476 9.19 16.15 -11.03
N VAL A 477 9.72 15.62 -9.93
CA VAL A 477 10.92 14.79 -9.92
C VAL A 477 10.49 13.35 -9.63
N HIS A 478 10.97 12.43 -10.46
CA HIS A 478 10.75 11.00 -10.32
C HIS A 478 11.95 10.34 -9.63
N ILE A 479 11.72 9.34 -8.78
CA ILE A 479 12.76 8.60 -8.06
C ILE A 479 12.67 7.14 -8.52
N GLU A 480 13.62 6.74 -9.37
CA GLU A 480 13.58 5.46 -10.09
C GLU A 480 13.45 4.27 -9.14
N SER A 481 14.31 4.19 -8.13
CA SER A 481 14.38 3.09 -7.16
C SER A 481 13.08 2.83 -6.38
N ARG A 482 12.12 3.76 -6.37
CA ARG A 482 10.81 3.57 -5.69
C ARG A 482 9.71 3.14 -6.65
N CYS A 483 9.97 3.17 -7.95
CA CYS A 483 8.98 2.91 -8.99
C CYS A 483 9.05 1.46 -9.45
N TYR A 484 7.88 0.88 -9.68
CA TYR A 484 7.72 -0.45 -10.26
C TYR A 484 6.69 -0.42 -11.41
N GLU A 485 6.54 0.78 -12.00
CA GLU A 485 5.71 1.03 -13.18
C GLU A 485 4.24 0.61 -13.07
N CYS A 486 3.63 0.74 -11.89
CA CYS A 486 2.23 0.33 -11.73
C CYS A 486 1.24 1.03 -12.67
N GLY A 487 1.60 2.21 -13.19
CA GLY A 487 0.76 2.97 -14.13
C GLY A 487 -0.26 3.90 -13.46
N ASN A 488 -0.46 3.83 -12.15
CA ASN A 488 -1.51 4.61 -11.50
C ASN A 488 -1.38 6.14 -11.68
N CYS A 489 -0.15 6.65 -11.79
CA CYS A 489 0.07 8.07 -12.07
C CYS A 489 -0.28 8.48 -13.51
N HIS A 490 -0.23 7.56 -14.47
CA HIS A 490 -0.71 7.77 -15.84
C HIS A 490 -2.25 7.89 -15.86
N THR A 491 -2.97 7.04 -15.12
CA THR A 491 -4.44 7.07 -15.03
C THR A 491 -4.99 8.47 -14.71
N PHE A 492 -4.29 9.23 -13.86
CA PHE A 492 -4.69 10.58 -13.44
C PHE A 492 -3.93 11.72 -14.13
N CYS A 493 -3.04 11.41 -15.07
CA CYS A 493 -2.33 12.43 -15.84
C CYS A 493 -3.34 13.22 -16.69
N THR A 494 -3.45 14.52 -16.44
CA THR A 494 -4.37 15.37 -17.21
C THR A 494 -3.90 15.62 -18.64
N ARG A 495 -2.60 15.38 -18.93
CA ARG A 495 -1.97 15.44 -20.26
C ARG A 495 -1.82 14.08 -20.95
N GLY A 496 -2.45 13.01 -20.44
CA GLY A 496 -2.40 11.69 -21.08
C GLY A 496 -1.06 10.94 -20.97
N GLY A 497 0.04 11.60 -20.62
CA GLY A 497 1.35 10.95 -20.54
C GLY A 497 1.60 10.07 -19.31
N PHE A 498 2.81 9.52 -19.28
CA PHE A 498 3.31 8.63 -18.22
C PHE A 498 4.37 9.38 -17.40
N PRO A 499 4.03 9.94 -16.21
CA PRO A 499 4.96 10.75 -15.44
C PRO A 499 6.30 10.07 -15.16
N TYR A 500 6.28 8.77 -14.84
CA TYR A 500 7.45 7.96 -14.56
C TYR A 500 8.35 7.72 -15.79
N LEU A 501 7.89 7.97 -17.03
CA LEU A 501 8.66 7.83 -18.28
C LEU A 501 9.04 9.18 -18.91
N LYS A 502 8.60 10.30 -18.33
CA LYS A 502 8.75 11.64 -18.94
C LYS A 502 9.39 12.67 -18.04
N LYS A 503 9.17 12.59 -16.72
CA LYS A 503 9.66 13.59 -15.77
C LYS A 503 11.14 13.35 -15.44
N VAL A 504 11.79 14.40 -14.93
CA VAL A 504 13.21 14.32 -14.56
C VAL A 504 13.39 13.27 -13.49
N THR A 505 14.22 12.27 -13.75
CA THR A 505 14.45 11.14 -12.86
C THR A 505 15.75 11.31 -12.05
N VAL A 506 15.71 11.04 -10.75
CA VAL A 506 16.88 10.82 -9.92
C VAL A 506 17.18 9.33 -9.88
N PHE A 507 18.41 8.97 -10.26
CA PHE A 507 18.90 7.61 -10.31
C PHE A 507 19.85 7.34 -9.14
N ALA A 508 19.65 6.22 -8.44
CA ALA A 508 20.47 5.84 -7.30
C ALA A 508 21.84 5.28 -7.73
N ASN A 509 21.93 4.70 -8.93
CA ASN A 509 23.14 4.06 -9.44
C ASN A 509 23.23 4.09 -10.98
N LYS A 510 24.36 3.61 -11.50
CA LYS A 510 24.64 3.57 -12.95
C LYS A 510 23.71 2.64 -13.71
N ASP A 511 23.28 1.53 -13.11
CA ASP A 511 22.45 0.54 -13.78
C ASP A 511 21.05 1.10 -14.04
N GLU A 512 20.45 1.74 -13.04
CA GLU A 512 19.20 2.50 -13.19
C GLU A 512 19.31 3.56 -14.30
N PHE A 513 20.37 4.37 -14.28
CA PHE A 513 20.59 5.42 -15.29
C PHE A 513 20.72 4.84 -16.71
N ASN A 514 21.47 3.76 -16.87
CA ASN A 514 21.74 3.14 -18.17
C ASN A 514 20.51 2.37 -18.73
N ASN A 515 19.69 1.79 -17.85
CA ASN A 515 18.48 1.04 -18.24
C ASN A 515 17.23 1.93 -18.43
N SER A 516 17.35 3.22 -18.09
CA SER A 516 16.32 4.23 -18.34
C SER A 516 16.67 5.08 -19.56
N LYS A 517 15.64 5.60 -20.24
CA LYS A 517 15.77 6.62 -21.29
C LYS A 517 15.36 8.01 -20.82
N ASN A 518 14.93 8.13 -19.57
CA ASN A 518 14.40 9.39 -19.05
C ASN A 518 15.48 10.46 -18.98
N PRO A 519 15.10 11.74 -19.13
CA PRO A 519 15.94 12.83 -18.67
C PRO A 519 16.18 12.66 -17.18
N GLY A 520 17.41 12.84 -16.71
CA GLY A 520 17.69 12.58 -15.30
C GLY A 520 19.11 12.77 -14.84
N ILE A 521 19.29 12.51 -13.55
CA ILE A 521 20.40 12.93 -12.72
C ILE A 521 20.98 11.71 -12.02
N LEU A 522 22.27 11.47 -12.19
CA LEU A 522 23.04 10.48 -11.44
C LEU A 522 24.21 11.16 -10.73
N LYS A 523 24.31 11.00 -9.41
CA LYS A 523 25.47 11.45 -8.64
C LYS A 523 26.63 10.47 -8.81
N LEU A 524 27.77 10.97 -9.26
CA LEU A 524 28.99 10.16 -9.44
C LEU A 524 29.92 10.26 -8.23
N SER A 525 30.07 11.46 -7.70
CA SER A 525 30.83 11.75 -6.49
C SER A 525 30.43 13.12 -5.95
N ASN A 526 31.09 13.58 -4.88
CA ASN A 526 30.84 14.91 -4.35
C ASN A 526 30.98 15.98 -5.46
N LYS A 527 29.93 16.78 -5.68
CA LYS A 527 29.83 17.83 -6.70
C LYS A 527 29.97 17.40 -8.18
N LYS A 528 29.99 16.08 -8.49
CA LYS A 528 30.06 15.56 -9.87
C LYS A 528 28.82 14.73 -10.22
N PHE A 529 28.18 15.07 -11.32
CA PHE A 529 26.94 14.46 -11.78
C PHE A 529 27.02 14.07 -13.25
N ARG A 530 26.35 12.97 -13.61
CA ARG A 530 26.04 12.62 -14.99
C ARG A 530 24.59 13.01 -15.25
N LEU A 531 24.36 13.84 -16.26
CA LEU A 531 23.04 14.33 -16.64
C LEU A 531 22.66 13.77 -18.00
N ARG A 532 21.38 13.44 -18.18
CA ARG A 532 20.73 13.20 -19.48
C ARG A 532 19.63 14.24 -19.66
N ASP A 533 19.72 15.09 -20.68
CA ASP A 533 18.63 16.04 -20.97
C ASP A 533 17.47 15.39 -21.77
N GLU A 534 16.41 16.15 -22.03
CA GLU A 534 15.19 15.63 -22.68
C GLU A 534 15.40 15.21 -24.15
N SER A 535 16.50 15.63 -24.79
CA SER A 535 16.90 15.16 -26.12
C SER A 535 17.62 13.81 -26.07
N GLY A 536 17.92 13.31 -24.87
CA GLY A 536 18.74 12.12 -24.63
C GLY A 536 20.24 12.39 -24.59
N LYS A 537 20.69 13.66 -24.72
CA LYS A 537 22.10 13.99 -24.68
C LYS A 537 22.66 13.87 -23.26
N GLU A 538 23.72 13.10 -23.14
CA GLU A 538 24.41 12.87 -21.86
C GLU A 538 25.68 13.72 -21.74
N TYR A 539 25.94 14.24 -20.55
CA TYR A 539 27.15 15.02 -20.25
C TYR A 539 27.46 15.03 -18.75
N LEU A 540 28.71 15.38 -18.42
CA LEU A 540 29.14 15.58 -17.04
C LEU A 540 28.88 17.02 -16.59
N TYR A 541 28.31 17.15 -15.39
CA TYR A 541 28.12 18.42 -14.72
C TYR A 541 28.98 18.46 -13.45
N ASN A 542 29.84 19.48 -13.35
CA ASN A 542 30.69 19.72 -12.19
C ASN A 542 30.28 21.03 -11.52
N ASN A 543 29.77 20.95 -10.30
CA ASN A 543 29.29 22.11 -9.52
C ASN A 543 30.45 22.97 -8.93
N LEU A 544 31.59 23.02 -9.62
CA LEU A 544 32.79 23.79 -9.24
C LEU A 544 33.09 24.92 -10.24
N VAL A 545 32.41 24.93 -11.38
CA VAL A 545 32.65 25.91 -12.45
C VAL A 545 31.59 26.99 -12.32
N ASN A 546 32.00 28.21 -11.93
CA ASN A 546 31.16 29.40 -12.05
C ASN A 546 30.82 29.58 -13.54
N LYS A 547 29.60 29.20 -13.95
CA LYS A 547 29.12 29.49 -15.29
C LYS A 547 28.66 30.95 -15.34
N THR A 548 29.56 31.83 -15.75
CA THR A 548 29.21 33.13 -16.34
C THR A 548 29.04 32.92 -17.84
N ASP A 549 27.88 33.27 -18.40
CA ASP A 549 27.58 33.40 -19.84
C ASP A 549 27.13 32.18 -20.68
N VAL A 550 26.52 31.13 -20.09
CA VAL A 550 25.81 30.10 -20.90
C VAL A 550 24.36 29.98 -20.45
N GLU A 551 23.43 29.98 -21.40
CA GLU A 551 22.02 29.70 -21.14
C GLU A 551 21.87 28.37 -20.42
N GLN A 552 21.38 28.44 -19.18
CA GLN A 552 21.33 27.30 -18.28
C GLN A 552 20.24 26.32 -18.71
N ARG A 553 20.63 25.04 -18.90
CA ARG A 553 19.67 24.00 -19.30
C ARG A 553 18.66 23.72 -18.19
N SER A 554 17.43 23.40 -18.55
CA SER A 554 16.35 23.06 -17.61
C SER A 554 16.74 21.98 -16.58
N ILE A 555 17.42 20.91 -16.99
CA ILE A 555 17.87 19.87 -16.04
C ILE A 555 18.90 20.38 -15.03
N GLU A 556 19.76 21.33 -15.42
CA GLU A 556 20.74 21.93 -14.51
C GLU A 556 20.04 22.78 -13.44
N LYS A 557 18.96 23.49 -13.81
CA LYS A 557 18.09 24.21 -12.85
C LYS A 557 17.52 23.26 -11.80
N ILE A 558 16.91 22.15 -12.25
CA ILE A 558 16.36 21.12 -11.35
C ILE A 558 17.44 20.56 -10.42
N LEU A 559 18.63 20.21 -10.95
CA LEU A 559 19.75 19.72 -10.14
C LEU A 559 20.16 20.72 -9.06
N GLU A 560 20.31 22.00 -9.41
CA GLU A 560 20.70 23.04 -8.45
C GLU A 560 19.66 23.23 -7.35
N THR A 561 18.37 23.19 -7.71
CA THR A 561 17.29 23.25 -6.72
C THR A 561 17.32 22.02 -5.82
N LEU A 562 17.55 20.83 -6.36
CA LEU A 562 17.73 19.61 -5.55
C LEU A 562 18.94 19.73 -4.62
N LEU A 563 20.08 20.23 -5.09
CA LEU A 563 21.28 20.41 -4.26
C LEU A 563 21.08 21.42 -3.13
N LYS A 564 20.27 22.46 -3.38
CA LYS A 564 19.97 23.49 -2.40
C LYS A 564 18.92 23.05 -1.39
N GLU A 565 17.82 22.48 -1.87
CA GLU A 565 16.60 22.27 -1.08
C GLU A 565 16.42 20.82 -0.61
N TYR A 566 16.97 19.85 -1.35
CA TYR A 566 16.82 18.42 -1.13
C TYR A 566 18.14 17.62 -1.29
N PRO A 567 19.29 18.09 -0.77
CA PRO A 567 20.59 17.44 -1.01
C PRO A 567 20.61 15.98 -0.55
N TYR A 568 19.86 15.68 0.51
CA TYR A 568 19.70 14.32 1.05
C TYR A 568 18.98 13.37 0.10
N LEU A 569 18.28 13.81 -0.94
CA LEU A 569 17.69 12.91 -1.95
C LEU A 569 18.69 12.47 -3.03
N LEU A 570 19.83 13.16 -3.13
CA LEU A 570 20.88 12.86 -4.11
C LEU A 570 21.98 11.96 -3.53
N GLU A 571 21.96 11.64 -2.24
CA GLU A 571 22.93 10.72 -1.65
C GLU A 571 22.67 9.28 -2.13
N ASN A 572 23.74 8.60 -2.55
CA ASN A 572 23.67 7.24 -3.06
C ASN A 572 23.21 6.28 -1.95
N ASN A 573 22.55 5.18 -2.33
CA ASN A 573 22.12 4.14 -1.39
C ASN A 573 23.29 3.35 -0.77
N ASN A 574 24.51 3.54 -1.28
CA ASN A 574 25.72 2.87 -0.81
C ASN A 574 26.37 3.65 0.34
N ASN A 575 25.73 3.62 1.51
CA ASN A 575 26.45 3.68 2.78
C ASN A 575 26.17 2.37 3.50
N SER A 576 26.78 1.31 2.98
CA SER A 576 27.04 0.04 3.67
C SER A 576 28.53 -0.22 3.55
#